data_AF-A0A1V4EUG5-F1
#
_entry.id   AF-A0A1V4EUG5-F1
#
_cell.length_a   1.000
_cell.length_b   1.000
_cell.length_c   1.000
_cell.angle_alpha   90.00
_cell.angle_beta   90.00
_cell.angle_gamma   90.00
#
_symmetry.space_group_name_H-M   'P 1'
#
loop_
_entity.id
_entity.type
_entity.pdbx_description
1 polymer ?
#
loop_
_entity_poly.entity_id
_entity_poly.type
_entity_poly.pdbx_seq_one_letter_code
_entity_poly.pdbx_strand_id
1 'polypeptide(L)'
;MKLVLQTVRTFFTYAAIGIVNTAVSLLLYFLLIALHITPTIALAVSYFAGMGTSYFLNARFTFNQNAYSAALVLRFLTVNVVLLLMSEWSLHEIMHVLTRSAYLAQIVNVIPMTLIGYLANRQFVFTARHDDRENRIYAGFFGCAVGIALIQRIWVTLGGYLFSATHHVKTLKWLLIQGLIHWDAGWFLSIARHGYVHVTQLAFFPFYPVIIRVFHDATTLPDTVSGVIVSSVSFVVAMYYLGRIAHRLFSTRVAILAMLFFAFFPTSYYFDAPYSEALFMALSLAAVENAYRRNFFLASFLTALATLTRNTGALLLLLVFWQYLSWRGMDFRFYTRAWWKKLDYRVMSLTLPIVFLLSYAVWLHQHYGHYLAFLTAEKHWHRQYMPLWDTYAHTLRQYITGLHPILASYYLLLELISALLSIVFIALSIWSYRVHRAQGDWILYLVILTWIASTEPSVNIPDYLVSLPRYLLMLFPGFILLAERFPRIAVAIPLLLVSAIFLLRLSGLYYSGSWIA
;
A
#
# COMPACT_ATOMS: atom_id res chain seq x y z
N MET A 1 12.11 -4.22 -16.49
CA MET A 1 12.86 -2.94 -16.55
C MET A 1 12.39 -2.07 -17.72
N LYS A 2 12.50 -2.52 -18.99
CA LYS A 2 12.07 -1.76 -20.18
C LYS A 2 10.64 -1.19 -20.11
N LEU A 3 9.65 -1.97 -19.65
CA LEU A 3 8.24 -1.56 -19.59
C LEU A 3 7.93 -0.48 -18.52
N VAL A 4 8.58 -0.57 -17.35
CA VAL A 4 8.44 0.41 -16.27
C VAL A 4 9.12 1.71 -16.69
N LEU A 5 10.35 1.62 -17.21
CA LEU A 5 11.05 2.77 -17.81
C LEU A 5 10.24 3.42 -18.94
N GLN A 6 9.57 2.62 -19.77
CA GLN A 6 8.70 3.13 -20.84
C GLN A 6 7.44 3.81 -20.29
N THR A 7 6.80 3.25 -19.27
CA THR A 7 5.63 3.89 -18.62
C THR A 7 6.02 5.18 -17.91
N VAL A 8 7.13 5.18 -17.16
CA VAL A 8 7.67 6.36 -16.51
C VAL A 8 8.06 7.43 -17.53
N ARG A 9 8.75 7.03 -18.61
CA ARG A 9 9.10 7.93 -19.71
C ARG A 9 7.86 8.54 -20.36
N THR A 10 6.85 7.75 -20.70
CA THR A 10 5.61 8.28 -21.31
C THR A 10 4.85 9.21 -20.36
N PHE A 11 4.82 8.93 -19.06
CA PHE A 11 4.24 9.86 -18.09
C PHE A 11 5.00 11.20 -18.05
N PHE A 12 6.33 11.18 -17.97
CA PHE A 12 7.12 12.42 -17.96
C PHE A 12 7.02 13.17 -19.29
N THR A 13 6.95 12.48 -20.43
CA THR A 13 6.67 13.10 -21.73
C THR A 13 5.29 13.77 -21.73
N TYR A 14 4.25 13.10 -21.19
CA TYR A 14 2.91 13.67 -21.05
C TYR A 14 2.91 14.94 -20.19
N ALA A 15 3.59 14.91 -19.04
CA ALA A 15 3.70 16.07 -18.15
C ALA A 15 4.45 17.24 -18.83
N ALA A 16 5.55 16.96 -19.54
CA ALA A 16 6.30 17.97 -20.29
C ALA A 16 5.45 18.60 -21.40
N ILE A 17 4.66 17.81 -22.12
CA ILE A 17 3.71 18.32 -23.12
C ILE A 17 2.63 19.18 -22.45
N GLY A 18 2.21 18.85 -21.23
CA GLY A 18 1.32 19.69 -20.43
C GLY A 18 1.90 21.10 -20.20
N ILE A 19 3.19 21.20 -19.87
CA ILE A 19 3.88 22.49 -19.70
C ILE A 19 3.93 23.27 -21.02
N VAL A 20 4.30 22.59 -22.11
CA VAL A 20 4.36 23.19 -23.45
C VAL A 20 2.99 23.70 -23.89
N ASN A 21 1.93 22.92 -23.66
CA ASN A 21 0.55 23.29 -23.91
C ASN A 21 0.18 24.59 -23.17
N THR A 22 0.45 24.66 -21.86
CA THR A 22 0.18 25.87 -21.07
C THR A 22 0.95 27.09 -21.58
N ALA A 23 2.22 26.92 -21.96
CA ALA A 23 3.02 28.00 -22.53
C ALA A 23 2.44 28.50 -23.86
N VAL A 24 2.04 27.60 -24.76
CA VAL A 24 1.41 27.95 -26.05
C VAL A 24 0.11 28.70 -25.84
N SER A 25 -0.76 28.23 -24.93
CA SER A 25 -2.00 28.93 -24.59
C SER A 25 -1.73 30.33 -24.05
N LEU A 26 -0.78 30.50 -23.12
CA LEU A 26 -0.46 31.82 -22.56
C LEU A 26 0.11 32.78 -23.61
N LEU A 27 1.06 32.31 -24.43
CA LEU A 27 1.65 33.13 -25.49
C LEU A 27 0.60 33.57 -26.51
N LEU A 28 -0.27 32.66 -26.93
CA LEU A 28 -1.34 32.98 -27.87
C LEU A 28 -2.38 33.94 -27.25
N TYR A 29 -2.71 33.76 -25.97
CA TYR A 29 -3.57 34.67 -25.24
C TYR A 29 -3.00 36.10 -25.24
N PHE A 30 -1.74 36.28 -24.84
CA PHE A 30 -1.10 37.60 -24.83
C PHE A 30 -0.99 38.21 -26.22
N LEU A 31 -0.71 37.41 -27.25
CA LEU A 31 -0.69 37.87 -28.63
C LEU A 31 -2.05 38.40 -29.08
N LEU A 32 -3.13 37.68 -28.78
CA LEU A 32 -4.49 38.10 -29.14
C LEU A 32 -4.92 39.36 -28.39
N ILE A 33 -4.52 39.51 -27.13
CA ILE A 33 -4.72 40.74 -26.36
C ILE A 33 -3.95 41.92 -26.98
N ALA A 34 -2.70 41.69 -27.39
CA ALA A 34 -1.88 42.70 -28.07
C ALA A 34 -2.49 43.13 -29.43
N LEU A 35 -3.26 42.25 -30.07
CA LEU A 35 -4.03 42.52 -31.29
C LEU A 35 -5.43 43.11 -31.01
N HIS A 36 -5.70 43.54 -29.77
CA HIS A 36 -6.98 44.13 -29.34
C HIS A 36 -8.20 43.20 -29.48
N ILE A 37 -7.99 41.88 -29.50
CA ILE A 37 -9.08 40.91 -29.39
C ILE A 37 -9.63 40.92 -27.97
N THR A 38 -10.95 40.79 -27.82
CA THR A 38 -11.59 40.80 -26.50
C THR A 38 -11.06 39.64 -25.63
N PRO A 39 -10.88 39.85 -24.31
CA PRO A 39 -10.28 38.83 -23.44
C PRO A 39 -11.03 37.50 -23.43
N THR A 40 -12.35 37.51 -23.59
CA THR A 40 -13.17 36.30 -23.64
C THR A 40 -12.90 35.46 -24.89
N ILE A 41 -12.79 36.12 -26.05
CA ILE A 41 -12.47 35.46 -27.33
C ILE A 41 -11.02 35.00 -27.31
N ALA A 42 -10.10 35.84 -26.83
CA ALA A 42 -8.69 35.48 -26.68
C ALA A 42 -8.49 34.23 -25.81
N LEU A 43 -9.22 34.16 -24.68
CA LEU A 43 -9.19 33.02 -23.78
C LEU A 43 -9.70 31.75 -24.47
N ALA A 44 -10.89 31.80 -25.09
CA ALA A 44 -11.46 30.65 -25.78
C ALA A 44 -10.53 30.11 -26.89
N VAL A 45 -10.02 31.00 -27.75
CA VAL A 45 -9.11 30.62 -28.84
C VAL A 45 -7.82 30.01 -28.30
N SER A 46 -7.22 30.60 -27.26
CA SER A 46 -5.99 30.09 -26.64
C SER A 46 -6.16 28.72 -25.99
N TYR A 47 -7.33 28.44 -25.40
CA TYR A 47 -7.65 27.13 -24.84
C TYR A 47 -7.82 26.06 -25.93
N PHE A 48 -8.49 26.39 -27.04
CA PHE A 48 -8.63 25.45 -28.16
C PHE A 48 -7.28 25.14 -28.81
N ALA A 49 -6.44 26.15 -29.02
CA ALA A 49 -5.09 25.97 -29.55
C ALA A 49 -4.22 25.11 -28.63
N GLY A 50 -4.33 25.33 -27.31
CA GLY A 50 -3.69 24.49 -26.31
C GLY A 50 -4.16 23.04 -26.38
N MET A 51 -5.47 22.81 -26.34
CA MET A 51 -6.04 21.46 -26.44
C MET A 51 -5.59 20.73 -27.72
N GLY A 52 -5.56 21.44 -28.86
CA GLY A 52 -5.03 20.89 -30.12
C GLY A 52 -3.55 20.51 -30.01
N THR A 53 -2.73 21.39 -29.45
CA THR A 53 -1.30 21.15 -29.21
C THR A 53 -1.08 19.92 -28.33
N SER A 54 -1.82 19.85 -27.22
CA SER A 54 -1.79 18.72 -26.29
C SER A 54 -2.20 17.42 -26.98
N TYR A 55 -3.26 17.43 -27.79
CA TYR A 55 -3.72 16.26 -28.52
C TYR A 55 -2.67 15.73 -29.50
N PHE A 56 -2.16 16.58 -30.41
CA PHE A 56 -1.22 16.15 -31.45
C PHE A 56 0.13 15.72 -30.87
N LEU A 57 0.66 16.46 -29.90
CA LEU A 57 1.93 16.12 -29.28
C LEU A 57 1.82 14.83 -28.47
N ASN A 58 0.73 14.64 -27.71
CA ASN A 58 0.55 13.39 -26.97
C ASN A 58 0.31 12.20 -27.91
N ALA A 59 -0.48 12.37 -28.97
CA ALA A 59 -0.66 11.32 -29.97
C ALA A 59 0.68 10.88 -30.57
N ARG A 60 1.52 11.84 -30.99
CA ARG A 60 2.78 11.57 -31.68
C ARG A 60 3.92 11.13 -30.75
N PHE A 61 4.15 11.85 -29.66
CA PHE A 61 5.36 11.70 -28.84
C PHE A 61 5.12 10.90 -27.55
N THR A 62 3.91 10.91 -27.01
CA THR A 62 3.59 10.18 -25.77
C THR A 62 3.08 8.77 -26.06
N PHE A 63 2.14 8.63 -27.00
CA PHE A 63 1.41 7.38 -27.22
C PHE A 63 1.68 6.72 -28.58
N ASN A 64 2.45 7.38 -29.46
CA ASN A 64 2.85 6.88 -30.77
C ASN A 64 1.66 6.36 -31.62
N GLN A 65 0.62 7.18 -31.75
CA GLN A 65 -0.61 6.90 -32.49
C GLN A 65 -0.88 7.91 -33.61
N ASN A 66 -1.56 7.47 -34.66
CA ASN A 66 -2.00 8.34 -35.74
C ASN A 66 -3.21 9.19 -35.30
N ALA A 67 -3.00 10.51 -35.26
CA ALA A 67 -3.90 11.51 -34.69
C ALA A 67 -5.05 11.96 -35.62
N TYR A 68 -5.34 11.23 -36.71
CA TYR A 68 -6.25 11.69 -37.78
C TYR A 68 -7.67 11.13 -37.68
N SER A 69 -8.08 10.58 -36.53
CA SER A 69 -9.41 9.99 -36.35
C SER A 69 -10.35 10.90 -35.55
N ALA A 70 -11.50 11.25 -36.14
CA ALA A 70 -12.54 12.03 -35.46
C ALA A 70 -13.03 11.39 -34.16
N ALA A 71 -13.11 10.05 -34.11
CA ALA A 71 -13.48 9.32 -32.90
C ALA A 71 -12.43 9.47 -31.77
N LEU A 72 -11.14 9.58 -32.13
CA LEU A 72 -10.06 9.78 -31.17
C LEU A 72 -10.09 11.19 -30.58
N VAL A 73 -10.38 12.20 -31.42
CA VAL A 73 -10.58 13.59 -31.00
C VAL A 73 -11.76 13.70 -30.04
N LEU A 74 -12.89 13.07 -30.35
CA LEU A 74 -14.07 13.09 -29.47
C LEU A 74 -13.77 12.49 -28.09
N ARG A 75 -13.09 11.34 -28.03
CA ARG A 75 -12.69 10.73 -26.75
C ARG A 75 -11.74 11.63 -25.96
N PHE A 76 -10.80 12.28 -26.64
CA PHE A 76 -9.88 13.23 -26.00
C PHE A 76 -10.64 14.41 -25.38
N LEU A 77 -11.59 15.00 -26.12
CA LEU A 77 -12.43 16.08 -25.61
C LEU A 77 -13.26 15.63 -24.41
N THR A 78 -13.86 14.44 -24.46
CA THR A 78 -14.62 13.87 -23.33
C THR A 78 -13.75 13.78 -22.07
N VAL A 79 -12.52 13.27 -22.20
CA VAL A 79 -11.58 13.17 -21.08
C VAL A 79 -11.24 14.54 -20.51
N ASN A 80 -10.99 15.55 -21.36
CA ASN A 80 -10.66 16.90 -20.88
C ASN A 80 -11.84 17.59 -20.18
N VAL A 81 -13.07 17.41 -20.64
CA VAL A 81 -14.27 17.93 -19.97
C VAL A 81 -14.43 17.27 -18.59
N VAL A 82 -14.28 15.95 -18.51
CA VAL A 82 -14.36 15.22 -17.23
C VAL A 82 -13.26 15.69 -16.28
N LEU A 83 -12.03 15.85 -16.75
CA LEU A 83 -10.91 16.35 -15.95
C LEU A 83 -11.15 17.77 -15.44
N LEU A 84 -11.73 18.64 -16.27
CA LEU A 84 -12.06 20.00 -15.85
C LEU A 84 -13.07 19.99 -14.70
N LEU A 85 -14.16 19.22 -14.83
CA LEU A 85 -15.17 19.09 -13.78
C LEU A 85 -14.61 18.48 -12.49
N MET A 86 -13.77 17.44 -12.62
CA MET A 86 -13.08 16.83 -11.48
C MET A 86 -12.11 17.79 -10.81
N SER A 87 -11.39 18.60 -11.61
CA SER A 87 -10.46 19.61 -11.12
C SER A 87 -11.17 20.70 -10.33
N GLU A 88 -12.31 21.21 -10.82
CA GLU A 88 -13.13 22.20 -10.11
C GLU A 88 -13.64 21.67 -8.76
N TRP A 89 -14.21 20.46 -8.76
CA TRP A 89 -14.67 19.82 -7.52
C TRP A 89 -13.53 19.60 -6.53
N SER A 90 -12.40 19.06 -7.00
CA SER A 90 -11.21 18.82 -6.18
C SER A 90 -10.63 20.11 -5.60
N LEU A 91 -10.58 21.19 -6.37
CA LEU A 91 -10.15 22.50 -5.89
C LEU A 91 -11.03 23.01 -4.75
N HIS A 92 -12.35 22.90 -4.90
CA HIS A 92 -13.29 23.30 -3.86
C HIS A 92 -13.05 22.53 -2.55
N GLU A 93 -12.87 21.21 -2.63
CA GLU A 93 -12.62 20.37 -1.47
C GLU A 93 -11.25 20.65 -0.83
N ILE A 94 -10.18 20.80 -1.62
CA ILE A 94 -8.85 21.13 -1.12
C ILE A 94 -8.87 22.49 -0.42
N MET A 95 -9.60 23.47 -0.99
CA MET A 95 -9.71 24.80 -0.38
C MET A 95 -10.49 24.78 0.94
N HIS A 96 -11.48 23.88 1.07
CA HIS A 96 -12.28 23.75 2.27
C HIS A 96 -11.59 22.94 3.37
N VAL A 97 -10.85 21.88 3.00
CA VAL A 97 -10.30 20.89 3.93
C VAL A 97 -8.82 21.12 4.26
N LEU A 98 -8.03 21.54 3.28
CA LEU A 98 -6.57 21.51 3.36
C LEU A 98 -5.94 22.89 3.54
N THR A 99 -6.35 23.88 2.75
CA THR A 99 -5.73 25.22 2.74
C THR A 99 -6.66 26.30 2.23
N ARG A 100 -6.68 27.49 2.85
CA ARG A 100 -7.46 28.63 2.33
C ARG A 100 -6.78 29.35 1.15
N SER A 101 -5.55 28.98 0.80
CA SER A 101 -4.81 29.58 -0.32
C SER A 101 -5.18 28.89 -1.63
N ALA A 102 -5.80 29.63 -2.55
CA ALA A 102 -6.13 29.13 -3.89
C ALA A 102 -4.88 28.68 -4.67
N TYR A 103 -3.75 29.35 -4.48
CA TYR A 103 -2.48 28.98 -5.12
C TYR A 103 -1.98 27.62 -4.64
N LEU A 104 -2.01 27.37 -3.33
CA LEU A 104 -1.59 26.10 -2.75
C LEU A 104 -2.57 24.98 -3.13
N ALA A 105 -3.87 25.27 -3.14
CA ALA A 105 -4.88 24.31 -3.58
C ALA A 105 -4.66 23.90 -5.05
N GLN A 106 -4.33 24.86 -5.93
CA GLN A 106 -4.01 24.58 -7.32
C GLN A 106 -2.76 23.72 -7.48
N ILE A 107 -1.68 24.02 -6.75
CA ILE A 107 -0.44 23.22 -6.81
C ILE A 107 -0.72 21.77 -6.39
N VAL A 108 -1.45 21.57 -5.30
CA VAL A 108 -1.82 20.24 -4.80
C VAL A 108 -2.73 19.51 -5.78
N ASN A 109 -3.65 20.22 -6.43
CA ASN A 109 -4.60 19.65 -7.37
C ASN A 109 -3.97 19.23 -8.72
N VAL A 110 -2.94 19.94 -9.19
CA VAL A 110 -2.31 19.68 -10.50
C VAL A 110 -1.72 18.27 -10.59
N ILE A 111 -1.11 17.76 -9.51
CA ILE A 111 -0.46 16.43 -9.51
C ILE A 111 -1.45 15.28 -9.74
N PRO A 112 -2.51 15.11 -8.92
CA PRO A 112 -3.49 14.05 -9.14
C PRO A 112 -4.25 14.24 -10.46
N MET A 113 -4.59 15.47 -10.86
CA MET A 113 -5.29 15.72 -12.13
C MET A 113 -4.42 15.36 -13.35
N THR A 114 -3.11 15.65 -13.30
CA THR A 114 -2.18 15.27 -14.37
C THR A 114 -2.05 13.74 -14.47
N LEU A 115 -2.02 13.04 -13.34
CA LEU A 115 -1.96 11.58 -13.30
C LEU A 115 -3.24 10.93 -13.82
N ILE A 116 -4.40 11.39 -13.35
CA ILE A 116 -5.72 10.91 -13.82
C ILE A 116 -5.84 11.19 -15.32
N GLY A 117 -5.43 12.38 -15.77
CA GLY A 117 -5.46 12.74 -17.18
C GLY A 117 -4.54 11.88 -18.04
N TYR A 118 -3.32 11.59 -17.59
CA TYR A 118 -2.44 10.64 -18.27
C TYR A 118 -3.07 9.26 -18.39
N LEU A 119 -3.64 8.73 -17.29
CA LEU A 119 -4.25 7.40 -17.26
C LEU A 119 -5.48 7.33 -18.16
N ALA A 120 -6.37 8.31 -18.10
CA ALA A 120 -7.55 8.39 -18.95
C ALA A 120 -7.17 8.48 -20.44
N ASN A 121 -6.18 9.32 -20.78
CA ASN A 121 -5.68 9.41 -22.15
C ASN A 121 -5.03 8.11 -22.62
N ARG A 122 -4.25 7.44 -21.77
CA ARG A 122 -3.61 6.17 -22.11
C ARG A 122 -4.61 5.02 -22.28
N GLN A 123 -5.63 4.96 -21.44
CA GLN A 123 -6.54 3.82 -21.36
C GLN A 123 -7.78 3.94 -22.25
N PHE A 124 -8.25 5.17 -22.51
CA PHE A 124 -9.51 5.42 -23.21
C PHE A 124 -9.31 6.07 -24.57
N VAL A 125 -8.39 7.04 -24.65
CA VAL A 125 -8.13 7.80 -25.88
C VAL A 125 -7.14 7.03 -26.76
N PHE A 126 -5.88 6.94 -26.37
CA PHE A 126 -4.78 6.40 -27.16
C PHE A 126 -4.47 4.92 -26.84
N THR A 127 -5.42 4.04 -27.12
CA THR A 127 -5.27 2.58 -26.88
C THR A 127 -4.47 1.89 -27.99
N ALA A 128 -3.32 1.28 -27.69
CA ALA A 128 -2.46 0.69 -28.73
C ALA A 128 -3.02 -0.65 -29.22
N ARG A 129 -3.20 -0.82 -30.54
CA ARG A 129 -3.59 -2.11 -31.14
C ARG A 129 -2.32 -2.93 -31.47
N HIS A 130 -1.86 -3.76 -30.53
CA HIS A 130 -1.44 -5.18 -30.71
C HIS A 130 -0.46 -5.77 -29.67
N ASP A 131 0.13 -4.99 -28.76
CA ASP A 131 1.09 -5.51 -27.73
C ASP A 131 0.59 -5.32 -26.27
N ASP A 132 -0.73 -5.14 -26.13
CA ASP A 132 -1.29 -4.21 -25.14
C ASP A 132 -2.24 -4.87 -24.10
N ARG A 133 -2.44 -6.19 -24.18
CA ARG A 133 -3.39 -6.89 -23.30
C ARG A 133 -2.92 -6.91 -21.84
N GLU A 134 -1.64 -7.23 -21.61
CA GLU A 134 -1.07 -7.30 -20.27
C GLU A 134 -0.96 -5.90 -19.62
N ASN A 135 -0.60 -4.89 -20.41
CA ASN A 135 -0.60 -3.49 -19.98
C ASN A 135 -2.00 -3.01 -19.59
N ARG A 136 -3.03 -3.33 -20.38
CA ARG A 136 -4.42 -2.99 -20.06
C ARG A 136 -4.91 -3.70 -18.80
N ILE A 137 -4.57 -4.98 -18.62
CA ILE A 137 -4.92 -5.73 -17.42
C ILE A 137 -4.27 -5.08 -16.19
N TYR A 138 -2.98 -4.75 -16.25
CA TYR A 138 -2.28 -4.12 -15.13
C TYR A 138 -2.76 -2.68 -14.87
N ALA A 139 -3.05 -1.91 -15.91
CA ALA A 139 -3.65 -0.59 -15.76
C ALA A 139 -5.06 -0.68 -15.13
N GLY A 140 -5.83 -1.71 -15.51
CA GLY A 140 -7.10 -2.06 -14.88
C GLY A 140 -6.95 -2.41 -13.41
N PHE A 141 -5.95 -3.21 -13.02
CA PHE A 141 -5.69 -3.49 -11.60
C PHE A 141 -5.30 -2.26 -10.80
N PHE A 142 -4.60 -1.29 -11.39
CA PHE A 142 -4.32 -0.03 -10.71
C PHE A 142 -5.61 0.77 -10.48
N GLY A 143 -6.48 0.88 -11.50
CA GLY A 143 -7.81 1.49 -11.35
C GLY A 143 -8.68 0.77 -10.30
N CYS A 144 -8.69 -0.56 -10.30
CA CYS A 144 -9.37 -1.37 -9.29
C CYS A 144 -8.79 -1.15 -7.89
N ALA A 145 -7.45 -1.05 -7.75
CA ALA A 145 -6.80 -0.83 -6.46
C ALA A 145 -7.22 0.52 -5.87
N VAL A 146 -7.19 1.60 -6.69
CA VAL A 146 -7.67 2.93 -6.28
C VAL A 146 -9.16 2.88 -5.92
N GLY A 147 -10.00 2.31 -6.78
CA GLY A 147 -11.44 2.23 -6.55
C GLY A 147 -11.81 1.46 -5.28
N ILE A 148 -11.22 0.28 -5.07
CA ILE A 148 -11.48 -0.53 -3.88
C ILE A 148 -10.95 0.17 -2.63
N ALA A 149 -9.74 0.75 -2.67
CA ALA A 149 -9.19 1.48 -1.53
C ALA A 149 -10.06 2.68 -1.14
N LEU A 150 -10.59 3.44 -2.11
CA LEU A 150 -11.52 4.53 -1.83
C LEU A 150 -12.84 4.06 -1.22
N ILE A 151 -13.42 2.96 -1.73
CA ILE A 151 -14.65 2.38 -1.16
C ILE A 151 -14.38 1.89 0.27
N GLN A 152 -13.29 1.18 0.48
CA GLN A 152 -12.86 0.72 1.80
C GLN A 152 -12.66 1.91 2.76
N ARG A 153 -12.03 3.00 2.29
CA ARG A 153 -11.82 4.22 3.07
C ARG A 153 -13.13 4.87 3.50
N ILE A 154 -14.09 4.98 2.57
CA ILE A 154 -15.43 5.49 2.87
C ILE A 154 -16.10 4.60 3.92
N TRP A 155 -15.95 3.28 3.80
CA TRP A 155 -16.53 2.31 4.72
C TRP A 155 -15.93 2.41 6.14
N VAL A 156 -14.61 2.55 6.25
CA VAL A 156 -13.92 2.79 7.54
C VAL A 156 -14.34 4.12 8.15
N THR A 157 -14.43 5.17 7.33
CA THR A 157 -14.88 6.50 7.79
C THR A 157 -16.33 6.47 8.26
N LEU A 158 -17.19 5.69 7.59
CA LEU A 158 -18.57 5.47 8.01
C LEU A 158 -18.64 4.76 9.38
N GLY A 159 -17.79 3.76 9.61
CA GLY A 159 -17.65 3.11 10.92
C GLY A 159 -17.29 4.11 12.02
N GLY A 160 -16.27 4.94 11.76
CA GLY A 160 -15.87 6.04 12.64
C GLY A 160 -16.98 7.06 12.88
N TYR A 161 -17.75 7.41 11.84
CA TYR A 161 -18.88 8.35 11.95
C TYR A 161 -20.01 7.79 12.84
N LEU A 162 -20.42 6.54 12.62
CA LEU A 162 -21.51 5.92 13.38
C LEU A 162 -21.18 5.84 14.88
N PHE A 163 -19.92 5.54 15.22
CA PHE A 163 -19.46 5.46 16.61
C PHE A 163 -19.09 6.82 17.22
N SER A 164 -18.72 7.82 16.42
CA SER A 164 -18.48 9.17 16.91
C SER A 164 -19.79 9.96 17.14
N ALA A 165 -20.82 9.65 16.36
CA ALA A 165 -22.14 10.24 16.54
C ALA A 165 -22.72 9.98 17.93
N THR A 166 -22.32 8.88 18.58
CA THR A 166 -22.68 8.55 19.97
C THR A 166 -21.83 9.29 21.02
N HIS A 167 -20.68 9.88 20.63
CA HIS A 167 -19.73 10.57 21.53
C HIS A 167 -19.57 12.07 21.23
N HIS A 168 -20.40 12.66 20.35
CA HIS A 168 -20.44 14.09 19.99
C HIS A 168 -19.19 14.69 19.31
N VAL A 169 -18.28 13.90 18.71
CA VAL A 169 -17.07 14.41 18.04
C VAL A 169 -17.24 14.48 16.50
N LYS A 170 -17.98 15.46 16.00
CA LYS A 170 -18.41 15.53 14.59
C LYS A 170 -17.63 16.56 13.76
N THR A 171 -16.30 16.42 13.66
CA THR A 171 -15.54 17.21 12.66
C THR A 171 -15.02 16.33 11.53
N LEU A 172 -15.10 16.82 10.29
CA LEU A 172 -14.54 16.13 9.12
C LEU A 172 -13.04 15.86 9.30
N LYS A 173 -12.32 16.81 9.92
CA LYS A 173 -10.91 16.66 10.29
C LYS A 173 -10.69 15.47 11.24
N TRP A 174 -11.59 15.24 12.18
CA TRP A 174 -11.50 14.08 13.06
C TRP A 174 -11.74 12.78 12.29
N LEU A 175 -12.78 12.73 11.46
CA LEU A 175 -13.11 11.54 10.68
C LEU A 175 -12.02 11.13 9.67
N LEU A 176 -11.40 12.12 9.03
CA LEU A 176 -10.40 11.86 8.00
C LEU A 176 -8.98 11.71 8.54
N ILE A 177 -8.65 12.31 9.69
CA ILE A 177 -7.27 12.38 10.19
C ILE A 177 -7.16 11.98 11.67
N GLN A 178 -7.80 12.71 12.58
CA GLN A 178 -7.48 12.56 14.02
C GLN A 178 -7.95 11.23 14.62
N GLY A 179 -9.11 10.73 14.21
CA GLY A 179 -9.64 9.44 14.66
C GLY A 179 -8.83 8.23 14.17
N LEU A 180 -7.87 8.45 13.25
CA LEU A 180 -6.92 7.42 12.82
C LEU A 180 -5.65 7.36 13.67
N ILE A 181 -5.41 8.37 14.50
CA ILE A 181 -4.16 8.52 15.25
C ILE A 181 -4.36 7.96 16.65
N HIS A 182 -4.16 6.66 16.78
CA HIS A 182 -4.17 5.95 18.05
C HIS A 182 -2.89 5.12 18.21
N TRP A 183 -2.45 4.95 19.46
CA TRP A 183 -1.34 4.09 19.88
C TRP A 183 -0.05 4.26 19.04
N ASP A 184 0.31 3.28 18.20
CA ASP A 184 1.58 3.26 17.47
C ASP A 184 1.71 4.41 16.46
N ALA A 185 0.58 4.93 15.96
CA ALA A 185 0.59 6.13 15.13
C ALA A 185 1.27 7.31 15.84
N GLY A 186 1.06 7.45 17.16
CA GLY A 186 1.70 8.49 17.95
C GLY A 186 3.23 8.36 17.98
N TRP A 187 3.75 7.13 18.08
CA TRP A 187 5.19 6.87 18.06
C TRP A 187 5.81 7.17 16.70
N PHE A 188 5.21 6.69 15.60
CA PHE A 188 5.71 6.97 14.26
C PHE A 188 5.70 8.47 13.92
N LEU A 189 4.62 9.19 14.27
CA LEU A 189 4.52 10.63 14.06
C LEU A 189 5.52 11.41 14.95
N SER A 190 5.71 10.99 16.20
CA SER A 190 6.72 11.60 17.08
C SER A 190 8.14 11.44 16.53
N ILE A 191 8.48 10.26 16.02
CA ILE A 191 9.78 10.01 15.37
C ILE A 191 9.92 10.84 14.09
N ALA A 192 8.86 10.98 13.29
CA ALA A 192 8.89 11.81 12.09
C ALA A 192 9.12 13.31 12.42
N ARG A 193 8.53 13.80 13.51
CA ARG A 193 8.70 15.20 13.96
C ARG A 193 10.06 15.46 14.59
N HIS A 194 10.48 14.64 15.54
CA HIS A 194 11.58 14.94 16.46
C HIS A 194 12.78 13.99 16.32
N GLY A 195 12.70 12.97 15.47
CA GLY A 195 13.64 11.85 15.49
C GLY A 195 13.44 10.97 16.73
N TYR A 196 14.43 10.11 16.98
CA TYR A 196 14.41 9.21 18.14
C TYR A 196 14.85 9.94 19.41
N VAL A 197 13.88 10.30 20.26
CA VAL A 197 14.09 11.00 21.54
C VAL A 197 14.10 10.06 22.74
N HIS A 198 13.48 8.89 22.64
CA HIS A 198 13.41 7.89 23.72
C HIS A 198 13.84 6.50 23.23
N VAL A 199 14.47 5.72 24.11
CA VAL A 199 14.91 4.34 23.79
C VAL A 199 13.72 3.44 23.41
N THR A 200 12.54 3.65 23.98
CA THR A 200 11.31 2.92 23.65
C THR A 200 10.89 3.07 22.18
N GLN A 201 11.26 4.19 21.54
CA GLN A 201 10.96 4.44 20.12
C GLN A 201 11.79 3.55 19.19
N LEU A 202 12.90 2.97 19.64
CA LEU A 202 13.77 2.15 18.79
C LEU A 202 13.12 0.83 18.35
N ALA A 203 11.99 0.44 18.96
CA ALA A 203 11.12 -0.64 18.47
C ALA A 203 10.44 -0.28 17.12
N PHE A 204 10.29 1.01 16.81
CA PHE A 204 9.70 1.51 15.57
C PHE A 204 10.80 1.83 14.56
N PHE A 205 10.89 1.02 13.50
CA PHE A 205 11.97 1.09 12.51
C PHE A 205 11.87 2.34 11.61
N PRO A 206 13.00 2.83 11.06
CA PRO A 206 13.13 4.23 10.64
C PRO A 206 12.45 4.59 9.30
N PHE A 207 12.26 3.64 8.39
CA PHE A 207 11.89 3.99 7.01
C PHE A 207 10.50 4.63 6.91
N TYR A 208 9.53 4.15 7.69
CA TYR A 208 8.18 4.71 7.67
C TYR A 208 8.14 6.17 8.21
N PRO A 209 8.67 6.49 9.42
CA PRO A 209 8.82 7.87 9.88
C PRO A 209 9.58 8.78 8.94
N VAL A 210 10.67 8.29 8.32
CA VAL A 210 11.46 9.08 7.37
C VAL A 210 10.62 9.45 6.15
N ILE A 211 9.83 8.53 5.60
CA ILE A 211 8.96 8.84 4.46
C ILE A 211 7.87 9.84 4.85
N ILE A 212 7.30 9.74 6.05
CA ILE A 212 6.37 10.75 6.57
C ILE A 212 7.04 12.12 6.62
N ARG A 213 8.27 12.19 7.17
CA ARG A 213 9.02 13.44 7.30
C ARG A 213 9.36 14.05 5.94
N VAL A 214 9.87 13.25 5.01
CA VAL A 214 10.18 13.71 3.64
C VAL A 214 8.92 14.25 2.96
N PHE A 215 7.77 13.59 3.14
CA PHE A 215 6.51 14.07 2.55
C PHE A 215 6.01 15.35 3.22
N HIS A 216 6.12 15.45 4.56
CA HIS A 216 5.83 16.66 5.33
C HIS A 216 6.68 17.84 4.84
N ASP A 217 8.00 17.66 4.75
CA ASP A 217 8.94 18.71 4.34
C ASP A 217 8.68 19.14 2.87
N ALA A 218 8.35 18.18 1.99
CA ALA A 218 8.09 18.46 0.58
C ALA A 218 6.75 19.17 0.32
N THR A 219 5.72 18.91 1.13
CA THR A 219 4.35 19.41 0.91
C THR A 219 3.92 20.49 1.89
N THR A 220 4.66 20.68 2.99
CA THR A 220 4.34 21.53 4.14
C THR A 220 3.04 21.14 4.87
N LEU A 221 2.43 20.01 4.52
CA LEU A 221 1.22 19.50 5.18
C LEU A 221 1.55 18.97 6.57
N PRO A 222 0.67 19.11 7.58
CA PRO A 222 0.91 18.55 8.91
C PRO A 222 1.34 17.07 8.83
N ASP A 223 2.27 16.67 9.70
CA ASP A 223 2.81 15.30 9.73
C ASP A 223 1.71 14.24 9.97
N THR A 224 0.65 14.60 10.70
CA THR A 224 -0.56 13.78 10.85
C THR A 224 -1.25 13.48 9.53
N VAL A 225 -1.38 14.50 8.67
CA VAL A 225 -1.94 14.38 7.32
C VAL A 225 -0.98 13.61 6.42
N SER A 226 0.31 13.89 6.53
CA SER A 226 1.36 13.19 5.80
C SER A 226 1.37 11.68 6.09
N GLY A 227 1.25 11.30 7.37
CA GLY A 227 1.14 9.91 7.80
C GLY A 227 -0.05 9.17 7.18
N VAL A 228 -1.24 9.76 7.22
CA VAL A 228 -2.45 9.19 6.60
C VAL A 228 -2.27 9.05 5.08
N ILE A 229 -1.76 10.08 4.40
CA ILE A 229 -1.56 10.03 2.94
C ILE A 229 -0.54 8.95 2.56
N VAL A 230 0.61 8.88 3.26
CA VAL A 230 1.64 7.87 3.01
C VAL A 230 1.07 6.46 3.19
N SER A 231 0.28 6.23 4.24
CA SER A 231 -0.39 4.95 4.46
C SER A 231 -1.39 4.62 3.36
N SER A 232 -2.31 5.54 3.01
CA SER A 232 -3.33 5.32 1.98
C SER A 232 -2.72 5.09 0.60
N VAL A 233 -1.67 5.84 0.21
CA VAL A 233 -0.96 5.61 -1.05
C VAL A 233 -0.26 4.26 -1.04
N SER A 234 0.39 3.90 0.07
CA SER A 234 1.03 2.59 0.22
C SER A 234 0.02 1.45 0.12
N PHE A 235 -1.18 1.62 0.68
CA PHE A 235 -2.26 0.64 0.59
C PHE A 235 -2.69 0.40 -0.87
N VAL A 236 -2.86 1.45 -1.68
CA VAL A 236 -3.14 1.33 -3.12
C VAL A 236 -2.02 0.57 -3.84
N VAL A 237 -0.76 0.88 -3.52
CA VAL A 237 0.41 0.17 -4.10
C VAL A 237 0.41 -1.30 -3.71
N ALA A 238 0.14 -1.62 -2.45
CA ALA A 238 0.01 -3.00 -1.97
C ALA A 238 -1.10 -3.74 -2.74
N MET A 239 -2.30 -3.18 -2.83
CA MET A 239 -3.42 -3.76 -3.57
C MET A 239 -3.08 -4.00 -5.05
N TYR A 240 -2.41 -3.04 -5.69
CA TYR A 240 -1.98 -3.17 -7.09
C TYR A 240 -1.06 -4.38 -7.29
N TYR A 241 -0.03 -4.53 -6.45
CA TYR A 241 0.89 -5.67 -6.55
C TYR A 241 0.24 -6.99 -6.13
N LEU A 242 -0.65 -6.99 -5.14
CA LEU A 242 -1.45 -8.16 -4.76
C LEU A 242 -2.27 -8.68 -5.94
N GLY A 243 -3.01 -7.79 -6.62
CA GLY A 243 -3.81 -8.16 -7.80
C GLY A 243 -2.96 -8.71 -8.95
N ARG A 244 -1.77 -8.12 -9.17
CA ARG A 244 -0.83 -8.62 -10.19
C ARG A 244 -0.31 -10.02 -9.88
N ILE A 245 0.11 -10.27 -8.64
CA ILE A 245 0.63 -11.58 -8.21
C ILE A 245 -0.48 -12.62 -8.33
N ALA A 246 -1.68 -12.32 -7.83
CA ALA A 246 -2.83 -13.22 -7.91
C ALA A 246 -3.25 -13.52 -9.36
N HIS A 247 -3.21 -12.52 -10.26
CA HIS A 247 -3.51 -12.73 -11.68
C HIS A 247 -2.46 -13.57 -12.39
N ARG A 248 -1.17 -13.32 -12.10
CA ARG A 248 -0.03 -14.07 -12.67
C ARG A 248 -0.12 -15.55 -12.31
N LEU A 249 -0.51 -15.86 -11.08
CA LEU A 249 -0.51 -17.22 -10.55
C LEU A 249 -1.81 -17.98 -10.81
N PHE A 250 -2.93 -17.26 -10.87
CA PHE A 250 -4.26 -17.87 -10.99
C PHE A 250 -5.06 -17.20 -12.11
N SER A 251 -5.92 -16.23 -11.79
CA SER A 251 -6.80 -15.59 -12.77
C SER A 251 -7.19 -14.18 -12.37
N THR A 252 -7.74 -13.39 -13.30
CA THR A 252 -8.27 -12.04 -13.03
C THR A 252 -9.37 -12.06 -11.97
N ARG A 253 -10.22 -13.10 -11.95
CA ARG A 253 -11.26 -13.23 -10.93
C ARG A 253 -10.67 -13.41 -9.54
N VAL A 254 -9.67 -14.29 -9.40
CA VAL A 254 -8.94 -14.50 -8.14
C VAL A 254 -8.23 -13.22 -7.71
N ALA A 255 -7.65 -12.47 -8.64
CA ALA A 255 -7.02 -11.19 -8.34
C ALA A 255 -7.99 -10.17 -7.72
N ILE A 256 -9.16 -9.96 -8.34
CA ILE A 256 -10.17 -9.03 -7.83
C ILE A 256 -10.68 -9.49 -6.46
N LEU A 257 -10.95 -10.79 -6.30
CA LEU A 257 -11.40 -11.34 -5.01
C LEU A 257 -10.33 -11.21 -3.91
N ALA A 258 -9.05 -11.46 -4.22
CA ALA A 258 -7.96 -11.29 -3.27
C ALA A 258 -7.83 -9.82 -2.83
N MET A 259 -7.95 -8.87 -3.77
CA MET A 259 -7.98 -7.44 -3.49
C MET A 259 -9.16 -7.06 -2.58
N LEU A 260 -10.35 -7.62 -2.82
CA LEU A 260 -11.52 -7.38 -1.99
C LEU A 260 -11.38 -7.99 -0.59
N PHE A 261 -10.93 -9.24 -0.46
CA PHE A 261 -10.70 -9.86 0.85
C PHE A 261 -9.64 -9.13 1.65
N PHE A 262 -8.59 -8.65 1.00
CA PHE A 262 -7.53 -7.87 1.63
C PHE A 262 -8.04 -6.50 2.11
N ALA A 263 -8.81 -5.80 1.27
CA ALA A 263 -9.33 -4.47 1.61
C ALA A 263 -10.46 -4.51 2.64
N PHE A 264 -11.36 -5.48 2.57
CA PHE A 264 -12.49 -5.60 3.50
C PHE A 264 -12.20 -6.54 4.67
N PHE A 265 -10.92 -6.89 4.91
CA PHE A 265 -10.55 -7.64 6.10
C PHE A 265 -10.91 -6.85 7.37
N PRO A 266 -11.40 -7.49 8.46
CA PRO A 266 -11.92 -6.78 9.64
C PRO A 266 -11.01 -5.71 10.26
N THR A 267 -9.69 -5.88 10.15
CA THR A 267 -8.69 -4.95 10.72
C THR A 267 -8.00 -4.06 9.66
N SER A 268 -8.49 -4.03 8.42
CA SER A 268 -7.83 -3.31 7.31
C SER A 268 -7.74 -1.78 7.50
N TYR A 269 -8.44 -1.20 8.49
CA TYR A 269 -8.26 0.19 8.89
C TYR A 269 -6.82 0.51 9.34
N TYR A 270 -5.98 -0.48 9.66
CA TYR A 270 -4.54 -0.29 9.85
C TYR A 270 -3.79 0.13 8.58
N PHE A 271 -4.36 -0.10 7.40
CA PHE A 271 -3.81 0.42 6.15
C PHE A 271 -4.11 1.91 5.94
N ASP A 272 -5.07 2.44 6.68
CA ASP A 272 -5.49 3.84 6.68
C ASP A 272 -4.81 4.68 7.77
N ALA A 273 -4.53 4.04 8.91
CA ALA A 273 -3.88 4.68 10.04
C ALA A 273 -2.39 4.99 9.74
N PRO A 274 -1.78 5.98 10.42
CA PRO A 274 -0.34 6.27 10.32
C PRO A 274 0.56 5.17 10.91
N TYR A 275 0.50 3.99 10.32
CA TYR A 275 1.12 2.74 10.72
C TYR A 275 2.02 2.21 9.60
N SER A 276 3.08 1.49 9.98
CA SER A 276 4.05 0.92 9.03
C SER A 276 3.47 -0.14 8.08
N GLU A 277 2.33 -0.72 8.42
CA GLU A 277 1.74 -1.93 7.84
C GLU A 277 1.47 -1.77 6.34
N ALA A 278 0.89 -0.63 5.93
CA ALA A 278 0.61 -0.35 4.52
C ALA A 278 1.90 -0.26 3.69
N LEU A 279 2.91 0.46 4.19
CA LEU A 279 4.19 0.64 3.52
C LEU A 279 4.97 -0.67 3.46
N PHE A 280 5.00 -1.43 4.56
CA PHE A 280 5.58 -2.76 4.62
C PHE A 280 4.96 -3.67 3.56
N MET A 281 3.64 -3.70 3.45
CA MET A 281 2.94 -4.52 2.47
C MET A 281 3.18 -4.08 1.03
N ALA A 282 3.21 -2.78 0.76
CA ALA A 282 3.56 -2.23 -0.55
C ALA A 282 4.94 -2.72 -1.01
N LEU A 283 5.95 -2.59 -0.14
CA LEU A 283 7.32 -2.98 -0.42
C LEU A 283 7.46 -4.50 -0.56
N SER A 284 6.81 -5.26 0.31
CA SER A 284 6.83 -6.73 0.31
C SER A 284 6.24 -7.31 -0.98
N LEU A 285 5.05 -6.87 -1.36
CA LEU A 285 4.37 -7.34 -2.58
C LEU A 285 5.11 -6.86 -3.84
N ALA A 286 5.65 -5.64 -3.83
CA ALA A 286 6.49 -5.15 -4.91
C ALA A 286 7.79 -5.96 -5.04
N ALA A 287 8.42 -6.36 -3.93
CA ALA A 287 9.62 -7.20 -3.94
C ALA A 287 9.32 -8.57 -4.57
N VAL A 288 8.24 -9.23 -4.14
CA VAL A 288 7.78 -10.52 -4.68
C VAL A 288 7.48 -10.44 -6.17
N GLU A 289 6.72 -9.44 -6.62
CA GLU A 289 6.43 -9.28 -8.05
C GLU A 289 7.71 -9.03 -8.87
N ASN A 290 8.68 -8.29 -8.35
CA ASN A 290 9.96 -8.09 -9.04
C ASN A 290 10.83 -9.34 -9.07
N ALA A 291 10.79 -10.18 -8.03
CA ALA A 291 11.44 -11.47 -8.01
C ALA A 291 10.82 -12.44 -9.04
N TYR A 292 9.49 -12.49 -9.17
CA TYR A 292 8.82 -13.23 -10.27
C TYR A 292 9.19 -12.70 -11.66
N ARG A 293 9.50 -11.40 -11.78
CA ARG A 293 10.02 -10.77 -13.01
C ARG A 293 11.52 -10.98 -13.21
N ARG A 294 12.18 -11.76 -12.33
CA ARG A 294 13.63 -12.06 -12.34
C ARG A 294 14.51 -10.82 -12.13
N ASN A 295 13.95 -9.73 -11.62
CA ASN A 295 14.68 -8.52 -11.25
C ASN A 295 15.07 -8.59 -9.76
N PHE A 296 16.01 -9.48 -9.45
CA PHE A 296 16.43 -9.74 -8.07
C PHE A 296 17.10 -8.54 -7.39
N PHE A 297 17.73 -7.64 -8.16
CA PHE A 297 18.26 -6.40 -7.61
C PHE A 297 17.16 -5.52 -7.01
N LEU A 298 16.14 -5.19 -7.81
CA LEU A 298 15.03 -4.38 -7.32
C LEU A 298 14.22 -5.12 -6.24
N ALA A 299 14.04 -6.43 -6.38
CA ALA A 299 13.37 -7.22 -5.35
C ALA A 299 14.11 -7.12 -4.00
N SER A 300 15.43 -7.33 -4.00
CA SER A 300 16.24 -7.28 -2.78
C SER A 300 16.37 -5.86 -2.22
N PHE A 301 16.41 -4.84 -3.08
CA PHE A 301 16.38 -3.44 -2.65
C PHE A 301 15.05 -3.09 -1.94
N LEU A 302 13.91 -3.52 -2.51
CA LEU A 302 12.61 -3.33 -1.88
C LEU A 302 12.48 -4.12 -0.58
N THR A 303 13.03 -5.34 -0.52
CA THR A 303 13.17 -6.11 0.72
C THR A 303 14.02 -5.38 1.76
N ALA A 304 15.10 -4.72 1.35
CA ALA A 304 15.95 -3.94 2.24
C ALA A 304 15.19 -2.74 2.83
N LEU A 305 14.40 -2.04 2.01
CA LEU A 305 13.51 -0.97 2.49
C LEU A 305 12.42 -1.52 3.42
N ALA A 306 11.81 -2.67 3.10
CA ALA A 306 10.83 -3.33 3.97
C ALA A 306 11.44 -3.72 5.33
N THR A 307 12.70 -4.17 5.34
CA THR A 307 13.46 -4.46 6.57
C THR A 307 13.64 -3.21 7.43
N LEU A 308 13.79 -2.03 6.81
CA LEU A 308 13.86 -0.77 7.53
C LEU A 308 12.48 -0.19 7.90
N THR A 309 11.37 -0.82 7.49
CA THR A 309 10.03 -0.48 8.03
C THR A 309 9.69 -1.29 9.28
N ARG A 310 10.14 -2.55 9.35
CA ARG A 310 9.92 -3.47 10.47
C ARG A 310 11.02 -4.54 10.47
N ASN A 311 11.43 -4.99 11.65
CA ASN A 311 12.39 -6.09 11.84
C ASN A 311 12.01 -7.37 11.07
N THR A 312 10.72 -7.71 11.02
CA THR A 312 10.18 -8.87 10.28
C THR A 312 10.41 -8.79 8.77
N GLY A 313 10.69 -7.60 8.22
CA GLY A 313 11.03 -7.43 6.82
C GLY A 313 12.33 -8.11 6.39
N ALA A 314 13.25 -8.37 7.32
CA ALA A 314 14.44 -9.17 7.03
C ALA A 314 14.08 -10.57 6.51
N LEU A 315 12.94 -11.11 6.92
CA LEU A 315 12.51 -12.48 6.61
C LEU A 315 11.99 -12.62 5.17
N LEU A 316 11.60 -11.51 4.53
CA LEU A 316 11.31 -11.47 3.10
C LEU A 316 12.54 -11.83 2.26
N LEU A 317 13.75 -11.72 2.81
CA LEU A 317 14.96 -12.23 2.15
C LEU A 317 14.84 -13.73 1.86
N LEU A 318 14.28 -14.51 2.78
CA LEU A 318 14.10 -15.95 2.60
C LEU A 318 13.14 -16.24 1.45
N LEU A 319 12.07 -15.45 1.34
CA LEU A 319 11.09 -15.53 0.27
C LEU A 319 11.72 -15.22 -1.10
N VAL A 320 12.46 -14.10 -1.20
CA VAL A 320 13.13 -13.69 -2.45
C VAL A 320 14.26 -14.68 -2.81
N PHE A 321 14.98 -15.21 -1.82
CA PHE A 321 16.00 -16.23 -2.03
C PHE A 321 15.39 -17.54 -2.54
N TRP A 322 14.28 -18.00 -1.97
CA TRP A 322 13.56 -19.18 -2.46
C TRP A 322 13.12 -18.99 -3.91
N GLN A 323 12.61 -17.81 -4.28
CA GLN A 323 12.22 -17.51 -5.67
C GLN A 323 13.43 -17.48 -6.62
N TYR A 324 14.60 -17.01 -6.14
CA TYR A 324 15.85 -17.12 -6.89
C TYR A 324 16.24 -18.58 -7.15
N LEU A 325 16.21 -19.42 -6.11
CA LEU A 325 16.52 -20.85 -6.24
C LEU A 325 15.54 -21.56 -7.19
N SER A 326 14.25 -21.30 -7.01
CA SER A 326 13.17 -21.86 -7.84
C SER A 326 13.35 -21.47 -9.31
N TRP A 327 13.69 -20.20 -9.59
CA TRP A 327 13.96 -19.73 -10.94
C TRP A 327 15.19 -20.41 -11.57
N ARG A 328 16.26 -20.64 -10.80
CA ARG A 328 17.49 -21.32 -11.26
C ARG A 328 17.35 -22.85 -11.33
N GLY A 329 16.21 -23.43 -10.95
CA GLY A 329 16.04 -24.88 -10.82
C GLY A 329 17.01 -25.48 -9.78
N MET A 330 17.27 -24.72 -8.71
CA MET A 330 18.14 -25.10 -7.61
C MET A 330 17.31 -25.51 -6.41
N ASP A 331 17.86 -26.41 -5.60
CA ASP A 331 17.30 -26.83 -4.32
C ASP A 331 18.18 -26.36 -3.15
N PHE A 332 17.91 -26.85 -1.94
CA PHE A 332 18.63 -26.49 -0.72
C PHE A 332 19.89 -27.33 -0.46
N ARG A 333 20.45 -28.02 -1.47
CA ARG A 333 21.67 -28.84 -1.32
C ARG A 333 22.95 -27.99 -1.41
N PHE A 334 23.07 -27.04 -0.48
CA PHE A 334 24.19 -26.10 -0.34
C PHE A 334 25.58 -26.78 -0.19
N TYR A 335 25.63 -28.05 0.21
CA TYR A 335 26.87 -28.79 0.45
C TYR A 335 27.57 -29.27 -0.83
N THR A 336 26.93 -29.22 -2.01
CA THR A 336 27.54 -29.74 -3.24
C THR A 336 28.31 -28.66 -4.00
N ARG A 337 29.51 -28.97 -4.50
CA ARG A 337 30.31 -28.02 -5.33
C ARG A 337 29.56 -27.60 -6.60
N ALA A 338 28.73 -28.49 -7.15
CA ALA A 338 27.88 -28.19 -8.31
C ALA A 338 26.83 -27.09 -8.01
N TRP A 339 26.34 -27.00 -6.77
CA TRP A 339 25.39 -25.98 -6.36
C TRP A 339 26.01 -24.57 -6.41
N TRP A 340 27.20 -24.40 -5.85
CA TRP A 340 27.92 -23.11 -5.86
C TRP A 340 28.28 -22.65 -7.28
N LYS A 341 28.59 -23.57 -8.19
CA LYS A 341 28.83 -23.27 -9.61
C LYS A 341 27.59 -22.77 -10.35
N LYS A 342 26.38 -23.04 -9.84
CA LYS A 342 25.11 -22.57 -10.44
C LYS A 342 24.74 -21.15 -10.02
N LEU A 343 25.43 -20.54 -9.06
CA LEU A 343 25.17 -19.15 -8.68
C LEU A 343 25.64 -18.17 -9.77
N ASP A 344 24.86 -17.12 -9.99
CA ASP A 344 25.27 -15.98 -10.81
C ASP A 344 25.43 -14.72 -9.94
N TYR A 345 25.91 -13.63 -10.55
CA TYR A 345 26.13 -12.36 -9.86
C TYR A 345 24.86 -11.79 -9.20
N ARG A 346 23.66 -12.20 -9.61
CA ARG A 346 22.41 -11.67 -9.05
C ARG A 346 22.19 -12.12 -7.62
N VAL A 347 22.80 -13.24 -7.20
CA VAL A 347 22.79 -13.67 -5.80
C VAL A 347 23.38 -12.60 -4.86
N MET A 348 24.31 -11.77 -5.35
CA MET A 348 24.88 -10.67 -4.58
C MET A 348 23.83 -9.64 -4.17
N SER A 349 22.76 -9.45 -4.97
CA SER A 349 21.68 -8.53 -4.60
C SER A 349 20.97 -8.94 -3.31
N LEU A 350 20.93 -10.23 -2.99
CA LEU A 350 20.32 -10.76 -1.76
C LEU A 350 21.05 -10.32 -0.49
N THR A 351 22.25 -9.75 -0.60
CA THR A 351 22.96 -9.15 0.54
C THR A 351 22.41 -7.77 0.93
N LEU A 352 21.64 -7.09 0.05
CA LEU A 352 21.15 -5.73 0.30
C LEU A 352 20.34 -5.59 1.61
N PRO A 353 19.38 -6.48 1.94
CA PRO A 353 18.65 -6.38 3.20
C PRO A 353 19.56 -6.50 4.43
N ILE A 354 20.59 -7.35 4.34
CA ILE A 354 21.59 -7.52 5.40
C ILE A 354 22.42 -6.25 5.54
N VAL A 355 22.91 -5.69 4.42
CA VAL A 355 23.67 -4.43 4.42
C VAL A 355 22.86 -3.31 5.05
N PHE A 356 21.58 -3.15 4.67
CA PHE A 356 20.72 -2.09 5.21
C PHE A 356 20.49 -2.25 6.71
N LEU A 357 20.19 -3.49 7.16
CA LEU A 357 20.03 -3.80 8.58
C LEU A 357 21.32 -3.54 9.37
N LEU A 358 22.48 -3.93 8.83
CA LEU A 358 23.78 -3.67 9.46
C LEU A 358 24.08 -2.18 9.53
N SER A 359 23.80 -1.39 8.48
CA SER A 359 23.96 0.06 8.54
C SER A 359 23.05 0.71 9.59
N TYR A 360 21.82 0.20 9.76
CA TYR A 360 20.96 0.65 10.86
C TYR A 360 21.53 0.24 12.23
N ALA A 361 22.03 -1.00 12.38
CA ALA A 361 22.67 -1.45 13.61
C ALA A 361 23.92 -0.63 13.98
N VAL A 362 24.74 -0.25 12.99
CA VAL A 362 25.89 0.64 13.17
C VAL A 362 25.42 2.02 13.62
N TRP A 363 24.37 2.57 12.99
CA TRP A 363 23.78 3.83 13.41
C TRP A 363 23.27 3.78 14.86
N LEU A 364 22.60 2.68 15.25
CA LEU A 364 22.17 2.44 16.63
C LEU A 364 23.34 2.39 17.61
N HIS A 365 24.43 1.71 17.26
CA HIS A 365 25.62 1.67 18.09
C HIS A 365 26.26 3.05 18.27
N GLN A 366 26.33 3.85 17.20
CA GLN A 366 26.90 5.20 17.26
C GLN A 366 26.09 6.16 18.14
N HIS A 367 24.77 6.03 18.18
CA HIS A 367 23.89 6.97 18.90
C HIS A 367 23.42 6.46 20.28
N TYR A 368 23.38 5.13 20.48
CA TYR A 368 22.83 4.49 21.68
C TYR A 368 23.77 3.44 22.31
N GLY A 369 24.98 3.24 21.77
CA GLY A 369 25.99 2.34 22.33
C GLY A 369 25.75 0.84 22.13
N HIS A 370 24.67 0.43 21.45
CA HIS A 370 24.31 -0.98 21.25
C HIS A 370 23.79 -1.26 19.83
N TYR A 371 24.36 -2.27 19.14
CA TYR A 371 23.95 -2.67 17.79
C TYR A 371 22.49 -3.16 17.68
N LEU A 372 21.97 -3.74 18.77
CA LEU A 372 20.62 -4.31 18.85
C LEU A 372 19.74 -3.54 19.84
N ALA A 373 19.92 -2.21 19.92
CA ALA A 373 19.17 -1.36 20.86
C ALA A 373 17.64 -1.49 20.72
N PHE A 374 17.15 -1.85 19.53
CA PHE A 374 15.73 -2.15 19.31
C PHE A 374 15.22 -3.35 20.13
N LEU A 375 16.04 -4.38 20.40
CA LEU A 375 15.65 -5.49 21.28
C LEU A 375 15.56 -5.06 22.74
N THR A 376 16.39 -4.09 23.15
CA THR A 376 16.28 -3.49 24.49
C THR A 376 15.01 -2.64 24.59
N ALA A 377 14.59 -1.98 23.52
CA ALA A 377 13.32 -1.25 23.46
C ALA A 377 12.12 -2.19 23.64
N GLU A 378 12.11 -3.36 22.99
CA GLU A 378 11.04 -4.39 23.15
C GLU A 378 10.84 -4.81 24.61
N LYS A 379 11.93 -4.87 25.41
CA LYS A 379 11.82 -5.19 26.85
C LYS A 379 11.05 -4.12 27.63
N HIS A 380 11.12 -2.86 27.22
CA HIS A 380 10.32 -1.78 27.82
C HIS A 380 8.83 -1.90 27.46
N TRP A 381 8.51 -2.64 26.40
CA TRP A 381 7.15 -3.01 26.02
C TRP A 381 6.66 -4.30 26.70
N HIS A 382 7.45 -4.83 27.63
CA HIS A 382 7.18 -6.07 28.36
C HIS A 382 6.95 -7.28 27.43
N ARG A 383 7.54 -7.22 26.23
CA ARG A 383 7.55 -8.32 25.27
C ARG A 383 8.60 -9.34 25.70
N GLN A 384 8.19 -10.60 25.80
CA GLN A 384 9.11 -11.69 26.06
C GLN A 384 8.75 -12.92 25.24
N TYR A 385 9.76 -13.75 24.98
CA TYR A 385 9.55 -14.99 24.25
C TYR A 385 8.63 -15.92 25.05
N MET A 386 7.58 -16.41 24.41
CA MET A 386 6.72 -17.48 24.89
C MET A 386 6.54 -18.50 23.76
N PRO A 387 6.65 -19.81 24.02
CA PRO A 387 6.34 -20.80 23.01
C PRO A 387 4.90 -20.65 22.48
N LEU A 388 4.68 -20.94 21.20
CA LEU A 388 3.37 -20.74 20.57
C LEU A 388 2.25 -21.52 21.26
N TRP A 389 2.51 -22.77 21.67
CA TRP A 389 1.50 -23.59 22.33
C TRP A 389 1.07 -22.99 23.67
N ASP A 390 2.00 -22.39 24.42
CA ASP A 390 1.70 -21.71 25.68
C ASP A 390 0.89 -20.44 25.41
N THR A 391 1.30 -19.66 24.41
CA THR A 391 0.60 -18.44 23.98
C THR A 391 -0.86 -18.74 23.64
N TYR A 392 -1.11 -19.73 22.77
CA TYR A 392 -2.48 -20.15 22.42
C TYR A 392 -3.24 -20.76 23.61
N ALA A 393 -2.59 -21.59 24.43
CA ALA A 393 -3.24 -22.21 25.58
C ALA A 393 -3.66 -21.18 26.63
N HIS A 394 -2.82 -20.18 26.88
CA HIS A 394 -3.12 -19.09 27.81
C HIS A 394 -4.27 -18.21 27.31
N THR A 395 -4.26 -17.79 26.04
CA THR A 395 -5.39 -17.07 25.41
C THR A 395 -6.70 -17.87 25.50
N LEU A 396 -6.66 -19.17 25.19
CA LEU A 396 -7.85 -20.02 25.26
C LEU A 396 -8.35 -20.16 26.71
N ARG A 397 -7.43 -20.35 27.67
CA ARG A 397 -7.77 -20.44 29.09
C ARG A 397 -8.40 -19.13 29.59
N GLN A 398 -7.88 -17.99 29.18
CA GLN A 398 -8.47 -16.68 29.52
C GLN A 398 -9.89 -16.54 28.97
N TYR A 399 -10.13 -17.01 27.75
CA TYR A 399 -11.44 -16.94 27.12
C TYR A 399 -12.46 -17.80 27.85
N ILE A 400 -12.08 -19.04 28.17
CA ILE A 400 -12.96 -20.00 28.85
C ILE A 400 -13.24 -19.57 30.29
N THR A 401 -12.25 -19.01 31.00
CA THR A 401 -12.41 -18.63 32.42
C THR A 401 -13.24 -17.37 32.61
N GLY A 402 -13.42 -16.54 31.58
CA GLY A 402 -14.40 -15.45 31.58
C GLY A 402 -14.18 -14.37 32.65
N LEU A 403 -12.97 -14.26 33.21
CA LEU A 403 -12.64 -13.33 34.29
C LEU A 403 -12.52 -11.87 33.84
N HIS A 404 -12.86 -11.56 32.59
CA HIS A 404 -12.69 -10.24 31.97
C HIS A 404 -14.03 -9.57 31.61
N PRO A 405 -14.08 -8.22 31.56
CA PRO A 405 -15.25 -7.49 31.09
C PRO A 405 -15.71 -7.93 29.69
N ILE A 406 -17.00 -7.78 29.38
CA ILE A 406 -17.63 -8.22 28.11
C ILE A 406 -16.84 -7.78 26.86
N LEU A 407 -16.33 -6.55 26.84
CA LEU A 407 -15.53 -6.02 25.71
C LEU A 407 -14.21 -6.77 25.51
N ALA A 408 -13.56 -7.18 26.60
CA ALA A 408 -12.34 -7.99 26.54
C ALA A 408 -12.64 -9.42 26.05
N SER A 409 -13.81 -9.98 26.33
CA SER A 409 -14.23 -11.27 25.79
C SER A 409 -14.43 -11.24 24.26
N TYR A 410 -14.98 -10.15 23.71
CA TYR A 410 -15.09 -9.98 22.25
C TYR A 410 -13.73 -9.83 21.57
N TYR A 411 -12.82 -9.09 22.19
CA TYR A 411 -11.46 -8.93 21.70
C TYR A 411 -10.72 -10.28 21.66
N LEU A 412 -10.78 -11.04 22.75
CA LEU A 412 -10.13 -12.34 22.85
C LEU A 412 -10.70 -13.35 21.83
N LEU A 413 -12.02 -13.28 21.56
CA LEU A 413 -12.63 -14.06 20.48
C LEU A 413 -12.06 -13.68 19.11
N LEU A 414 -11.85 -12.40 18.83
CA LEU A 414 -11.23 -11.94 17.58
C LEU A 414 -9.80 -12.45 17.43
N GLU A 415 -9.03 -12.51 18.51
CA GLU A 415 -7.68 -13.09 18.51
C GLU A 415 -7.70 -14.59 18.22
N LEU A 416 -8.59 -15.34 18.86
CA LEU A 416 -8.75 -16.77 18.60
C LEU A 416 -9.21 -17.06 17.17
N ILE A 417 -10.13 -16.25 16.63
CA ILE A 417 -10.52 -16.32 15.21
C ILE A 417 -9.32 -16.01 14.31
N SER A 418 -8.49 -15.04 14.70
CA SER A 418 -7.31 -14.66 13.92
C SER A 418 -6.25 -15.76 13.94
N ALA A 419 -6.04 -16.40 15.09
CA ALA A 419 -5.20 -17.59 15.22
C ALA A 419 -5.68 -18.71 14.30
N LEU A 420 -6.99 -19.01 14.32
CA LEU A 420 -7.59 -20.01 13.44
C LEU A 420 -7.38 -19.65 11.95
N LEU A 421 -7.57 -18.38 11.57
CA LEU A 421 -7.36 -17.92 10.20
C LEU A 421 -5.90 -18.06 9.75
N SER A 422 -4.92 -17.80 10.62
CA SER A 422 -3.50 -18.02 10.28
C SER A 422 -3.20 -19.49 9.98
N ILE A 423 -3.77 -20.41 10.76
CA ILE A 423 -3.68 -21.86 10.54
C ILE A 423 -4.36 -22.25 9.22
N VAL A 424 -5.55 -21.68 8.94
CA VAL A 424 -6.25 -21.90 7.67
C VAL A 424 -5.40 -21.42 6.49
N PHE A 425 -4.76 -20.25 6.59
CA PHE A 425 -3.86 -19.75 5.54
C PHE A 425 -2.67 -20.68 5.29
N ILE A 426 -2.04 -21.19 6.35
CA ILE A 426 -0.95 -22.18 6.24
C ILE A 426 -1.47 -23.47 5.58
N ALA A 427 -2.63 -23.98 6.02
CA ALA A 427 -3.23 -25.20 5.46
C ALA A 427 -3.58 -25.04 3.96
N LEU A 428 -4.16 -23.91 3.57
CA LEU A 428 -4.43 -23.57 2.18
C LEU A 428 -3.13 -23.49 1.36
N SER A 429 -2.04 -22.97 1.94
CA SER A 429 -0.75 -22.89 1.27
C SER A 429 -0.11 -24.27 1.06
N ILE A 430 -0.20 -25.16 2.06
CA ILE A 430 0.23 -26.56 1.93
C ILE A 430 -0.59 -27.28 0.85
N TRP A 431 -1.91 -27.10 0.85
CA TRP A 431 -2.79 -27.67 -0.18
C TRP A 431 -2.42 -27.16 -1.57
N SER A 432 -2.26 -25.84 -1.72
CA SER A 432 -1.90 -25.19 -2.99
C SER A 432 -0.56 -25.70 -3.52
N TYR A 433 0.45 -25.84 -2.65
CA TYR A 433 1.73 -26.43 -3.00
C TYR A 433 1.60 -27.88 -3.48
N ARG A 434 0.74 -28.70 -2.86
CA ARG A 434 0.51 -30.09 -3.29
C ARG A 434 -0.16 -30.18 -4.66
N VAL A 435 -1.10 -29.27 -4.95
CA VAL A 435 -1.87 -29.23 -6.21
C VAL A 435 -1.05 -28.66 -7.36
N HIS A 436 -0.44 -27.49 -7.17
CA HIS A 436 0.25 -26.76 -8.24
C HIS A 436 1.75 -27.07 -8.32
N ARG A 437 2.32 -27.74 -7.30
CA ARG A 437 3.76 -27.99 -7.16
C ARG A 437 4.62 -26.72 -7.31
N ALA A 438 4.07 -25.59 -6.87
CA ALA A 438 4.68 -24.28 -6.91
C ALA A 438 4.45 -23.54 -5.58
N GLN A 439 5.19 -22.47 -5.35
CA GLN A 439 4.97 -21.52 -4.24
C GLN A 439 5.30 -22.03 -2.81
N GLY A 440 6.30 -22.92 -2.68
CA GLY A 440 6.78 -23.35 -1.35
C GLY A 440 7.31 -22.20 -0.47
N ASP A 441 7.71 -21.09 -1.11
CA ASP A 441 8.09 -19.84 -0.47
C ASP A 441 6.93 -19.23 0.36
N TRP A 442 5.68 -19.39 -0.08
CA TRP A 442 4.52 -18.87 0.65
C TRP A 442 4.27 -19.62 1.96
N ILE A 443 4.48 -20.93 1.99
CA ILE A 443 4.37 -21.72 3.24
C ILE A 443 5.39 -21.20 4.25
N LEU A 444 6.65 -21.03 3.81
CA LEU A 444 7.73 -20.52 4.66
C LEU A 444 7.38 -19.15 5.23
N TYR A 445 6.90 -18.23 4.38
CA TYR A 445 6.51 -16.89 4.79
C TYR A 445 5.36 -16.89 5.81
N LEU A 446 4.30 -17.66 5.55
CA LEU A 446 3.15 -17.76 6.44
C LEU A 446 3.53 -18.36 7.80
N VAL A 447 4.31 -19.44 7.81
CA VAL A 447 4.75 -20.11 9.03
C VAL A 447 5.63 -19.18 9.86
N ILE A 448 6.63 -18.55 9.26
CA ILE A 448 7.58 -17.69 9.97
C ILE A 448 6.89 -16.45 10.56
N LEU A 449 6.06 -15.76 9.79
CA LEU A 449 5.39 -14.56 10.30
C LEU A 449 4.34 -14.89 11.35
N THR A 450 3.60 -15.98 11.17
CA THR A 450 2.67 -16.47 12.21
C THR A 450 3.43 -16.87 13.48
N TRP A 451 4.61 -17.51 13.33
CA TRP A 451 5.44 -17.88 14.45
C TRP A 451 5.86 -16.66 15.26
N ILE A 452 6.43 -15.63 14.61
CA ILE A 452 6.92 -14.43 15.29
C ILE A 452 5.76 -13.66 15.92
N ALA A 453 4.66 -13.46 15.18
CA ALA A 453 3.49 -12.74 15.69
C ALA A 453 2.88 -13.37 16.94
N SER A 454 3.07 -14.69 17.14
CA SER A 454 2.49 -15.45 18.25
C SER A 454 3.52 -15.96 19.27
N THR A 455 4.78 -15.49 19.25
CA THR A 455 5.81 -15.90 20.23
C THR A 455 6.36 -14.77 21.08
N GLU A 456 5.86 -13.55 20.90
CA GLU A 456 6.31 -12.38 21.66
C GLU A 456 5.12 -11.67 22.33
N PRO A 457 4.36 -12.32 23.22
CA PRO A 457 3.29 -11.65 23.98
C PRO A 457 3.84 -10.51 24.86
N SER A 458 3.00 -9.51 25.13
CA SER A 458 3.27 -8.54 26.21
C SER A 458 2.74 -9.14 27.51
N VAL A 459 3.57 -9.30 28.52
CA VAL A 459 3.15 -9.97 29.78
C VAL A 459 2.61 -9.04 30.86
N ASN A 460 2.71 -7.73 30.65
CA ASN A 460 2.14 -6.75 31.56
C ASN A 460 0.63 -6.59 31.39
N ILE A 461 0.10 -7.05 30.27
CA ILE A 461 -1.33 -7.12 30.00
C ILE A 461 -1.60 -8.62 29.85
N PRO A 462 -2.65 -9.18 30.49
CA PRO A 462 -3.03 -10.58 30.32
C PRO A 462 -3.62 -10.75 28.91
N ASP A 463 -2.79 -10.59 27.89
CA ASP A 463 -3.11 -10.60 26.47
C ASP A 463 -1.90 -11.20 25.73
N TYR A 464 -2.06 -12.43 25.25
CA TYR A 464 -0.96 -13.24 24.74
C TYR A 464 -0.88 -13.26 23.21
N LEU A 465 -1.98 -12.97 22.51
CA LEU A 465 -2.00 -12.85 21.06
C LEU A 465 -2.16 -11.40 20.60
N VAL A 466 -1.81 -10.44 21.48
CA VAL A 466 -1.85 -8.99 21.23
C VAL A 466 -1.39 -8.71 19.81
N SER A 467 -2.27 -8.09 19.04
CA SER A 467 -2.05 -7.67 17.66
C SER A 467 -2.05 -8.75 16.59
N LEU A 468 -2.30 -10.03 16.91
CA LEU A 468 -2.42 -11.07 15.89
C LEU A 468 -3.46 -10.72 14.81
N PRO A 469 -4.65 -10.16 15.12
CA PRO A 469 -5.59 -9.73 14.08
C PRO A 469 -5.03 -8.64 13.14
N ARG A 470 -4.11 -7.80 13.63
CA ARG A 470 -3.35 -6.83 12.82
C ARG A 470 -2.26 -7.54 12.01
N TYR A 471 -1.53 -8.48 12.60
CA TYR A 471 -0.48 -9.24 11.92
C TYR A 471 -1.00 -10.12 10.78
N LEU A 472 -2.25 -10.57 10.84
CA LEU A 472 -2.89 -11.30 9.73
C LEU A 472 -2.90 -10.51 8.41
N LEU A 473 -2.97 -9.18 8.46
CA LEU A 473 -2.87 -8.33 7.27
C LEU A 473 -1.55 -8.54 6.52
N MET A 474 -0.48 -8.95 7.21
CA MET A 474 0.81 -9.20 6.59
C MET A 474 0.91 -10.58 5.93
N LEU A 475 -0.04 -11.48 6.20
CA LEU A 475 -0.10 -12.83 5.65
C LEU A 475 -0.75 -12.84 4.24
N PHE A 476 -0.26 -11.97 3.34
CA PHE A 476 -0.85 -11.76 2.00
C PHE A 476 -1.11 -13.02 1.17
N PRO A 477 -0.28 -14.09 1.20
CA PRO A 477 -0.58 -15.31 0.44
C PRO A 477 -1.92 -15.91 0.83
N GLY A 478 -2.29 -15.80 2.11
CA GLY A 478 -3.56 -16.28 2.64
C GLY A 478 -4.78 -15.69 1.92
N PHE A 479 -4.76 -14.38 1.64
CA PHE A 479 -5.84 -13.70 0.93
C PHE A 479 -5.96 -14.15 -0.53
N ILE A 480 -4.83 -14.39 -1.20
CA ILE A 480 -4.83 -14.91 -2.57
C ILE A 480 -5.36 -16.34 -2.59
N LEU A 481 -4.92 -17.19 -1.67
CA LEU A 481 -5.33 -18.59 -1.58
C LEU A 481 -6.79 -18.75 -1.14
N LEU A 482 -7.29 -17.86 -0.28
CA LEU A 482 -8.71 -17.80 0.07
C LEU A 482 -9.57 -17.47 -1.17
N ALA A 483 -9.13 -16.50 -1.97
CA ALA A 483 -9.78 -16.14 -3.22
C ALA A 483 -9.73 -17.23 -4.29
N GLU A 484 -8.62 -17.98 -4.35
CA GLU A 484 -8.45 -19.13 -5.23
C GLU A 484 -9.35 -20.29 -4.83
N ARG A 485 -9.47 -20.57 -3.51
CA ARG A 485 -10.26 -21.68 -2.99
C ARG A 485 -11.76 -21.45 -3.11
N PHE A 486 -12.20 -20.20 -2.93
CA PHE A 486 -13.60 -19.80 -2.95
C PHE A 486 -13.89 -18.76 -4.05
N PRO A 487 -13.67 -19.08 -5.35
CA PRO A 487 -13.83 -18.13 -6.44
C PRO A 487 -15.29 -17.96 -6.86
N ARG A 488 -16.20 -18.79 -6.30
CA ARG A 488 -17.63 -18.75 -6.59
C ARG A 488 -18.26 -17.58 -5.84
N ILE A 489 -18.94 -16.72 -6.59
CA ILE A 489 -19.61 -15.51 -6.08
C ILE A 489 -20.57 -15.84 -4.93
N ALA A 490 -21.29 -16.96 -5.01
CA ALA A 490 -22.21 -17.42 -3.97
C ALA A 490 -21.55 -17.68 -2.60
N VAL A 491 -20.23 -17.94 -2.57
CA VAL A 491 -19.47 -18.12 -1.32
C VAL A 491 -18.68 -16.86 -0.98
N ALA A 492 -18.06 -16.22 -1.98
CA ALA A 492 -17.25 -15.04 -1.78
C ALA A 492 -18.04 -13.83 -1.26
N ILE A 493 -19.26 -13.59 -1.77
CA ILE A 493 -20.09 -12.45 -1.35
C ILE A 493 -20.46 -12.53 0.14
N PRO A 494 -21.03 -13.64 0.66
CA PRO A 494 -21.32 -13.75 2.09
C PRO A 494 -20.09 -13.52 2.97
N LEU A 495 -18.94 -14.09 2.62
CA LEU A 495 -17.70 -13.90 3.37
C LEU A 495 -17.22 -12.43 3.36
N LEU A 496 -17.32 -11.76 2.21
CA LEU A 496 -16.98 -10.34 2.09
C LEU A 496 -17.96 -9.45 2.88
N LEU A 497 -19.26 -9.77 2.86
CA LEU A 497 -20.27 -9.03 3.62
C LEU A 497 -20.03 -9.14 5.12
N VAL A 498 -19.79 -10.36 5.62
CA VAL A 498 -19.43 -10.57 7.03
C VAL A 498 -18.16 -9.79 7.37
N SER A 499 -17.11 -9.89 6.56
CA SER A 499 -15.85 -9.17 6.78
C SER A 499 -16.03 -7.65 6.78
N ALA A 500 -16.84 -7.12 5.85
CA ALA A 500 -17.17 -5.69 5.77
C ALA A 500 -17.98 -5.20 6.98
N ILE A 501 -18.93 -5.98 7.50
CA ILE A 501 -19.68 -5.65 8.73
C ILE A 501 -18.73 -5.59 9.93
N PHE A 502 -17.84 -6.56 10.06
CA PHE A 502 -16.82 -6.53 11.12
C PHE A 502 -15.86 -5.34 10.94
N LEU A 503 -15.40 -5.06 9.73
CA LEU A 503 -14.57 -3.87 9.44
C LEU A 503 -15.27 -2.57 9.87
N LEU A 504 -16.57 -2.42 9.57
CA LEU A 504 -17.37 -1.26 9.99
C LEU A 504 -17.40 -1.11 11.51
N ARG A 505 -17.66 -2.21 12.22
CA ARG A 505 -17.74 -2.21 13.69
C ARG A 505 -16.38 -1.96 14.34
N LEU A 506 -15.34 -2.66 13.90
CA LEU A 506 -14.00 -2.55 14.48
C LEU A 506 -13.36 -1.21 14.17
N SER A 507 -13.59 -0.63 12.98
CA SER A 507 -13.16 0.74 12.68
C SER A 507 -13.84 1.76 13.60
N GLY A 508 -15.15 1.65 13.84
CA GLY A 508 -15.85 2.53 14.78
C GLY A 508 -15.27 2.50 16.19
N LEU A 509 -14.97 1.29 16.70
CA LEU A 509 -14.35 1.12 18.00
C LEU A 509 -12.90 1.64 18.05
N TYR A 510 -12.12 1.41 16.99
CA TYR A 510 -10.77 2.00 16.85
C TYR A 510 -10.83 3.52 16.93
N TYR A 511 -11.77 4.14 16.20
CA TYR A 511 -11.98 5.57 16.20
C TYR A 511 -12.41 6.13 17.57
N SER A 512 -13.12 5.34 18.38
CA SER A 512 -13.42 5.70 19.78
C SER A 512 -12.27 5.46 20.77
N GLY A 513 -11.08 5.09 20.29
CA GLY A 513 -9.91 4.82 21.13
C GLY A 513 -9.97 3.48 21.88
N SER A 514 -10.78 2.53 21.42
CA SER A 514 -10.83 1.17 21.98
C SER A 514 -9.83 0.26 21.25
N TRP A 515 -8.86 -0.29 21.98
CA TRP A 515 -7.84 -1.18 21.43
C TRP A 515 -8.46 -2.48 20.91
N ILE A 516 -8.14 -2.86 19.67
CA ILE A 516 -8.74 -4.01 18.97
C ILE A 516 -7.74 -4.92 18.27
N ALA A 517 -6.52 -4.44 17.98
CA ALA A 517 -5.35 -5.22 17.56
C ALA A 517 -4.13 -4.32 17.42
#